data_AF-A0A1M6D4B9-F1
#
_entry.id   AF-A0A1M6D4B9-F1
#
_cell.length_a   1.000
_cell.length_b   1.000
_cell.length_c   1.000
_cell.angle_alpha   90.00
_cell.angle_beta   90.00
_cell.angle_gamma   90.00
#
_symmetry.space_group_name_H-M   'P 1'
#
loop_
_entity.id
_entity.type
_entity.pdbx_description
1 polymer ?
#
loop_
_entity_poly.entity_id
_entity_poly.type
_entity_poly.pdbx_seq_one_letter_code
_entity_poly.pdbx_strand_id
1 'polypeptide(L)'
;MMNFNLLQSIISKSYFRCFTLKSSLKLVLIFNAMLSISEVCAQAPSDIPKFQAFLSHCKLQAPGSNTAATNSALNSGYTHGTWFHVVDTDKILFNQTGDSQRTELRDEINWNINSADRSLHATIDIVSQTPDNYQVTILQIHDDANAGSGPNKPLLRIYKHNNKTPNNHIWAVYKTDISGNNNMHIDLGADPGGYFNVDIRLVSGKMIIDFEGVEKVNVDVSYWTFPSYWKAGVYLQDPGTATAHFDQLFTGDGTTLSKKKLEIENIKIYPNPFKDRVNIDTKSQIQDIELYNLLGKVIYKSTEVSDFEYFSGSLQSGVYILKLVSEQDRTSILKLIKQ
;
A
#
# COMPACT_ATOMS: atom_id res chain seq x y z
N MET A 1 48.30 -19.98 -48.00
CA MET A 1 46.96 -20.60 -48.11
C MET A 1 46.18 -20.28 -46.84
N MET A 2 44.97 -19.74 -46.98
CA MET A 2 44.06 -19.30 -45.92
C MET A 2 43.55 -20.45 -45.04
N ASN A 3 43.26 -20.21 -43.74
CA ASN A 3 41.88 -20.07 -43.21
C ASN A 3 41.75 -19.98 -41.66
N PHE A 4 40.91 -19.01 -41.25
CA PHE A 4 39.92 -18.91 -40.15
C PHE A 4 40.22 -19.01 -38.63
N ASN A 5 39.47 -18.14 -37.90
CA ASN A 5 39.04 -18.12 -36.49
C ASN A 5 40.03 -17.54 -35.46
N LEU A 6 39.68 -16.74 -34.43
CA LEU A 6 38.42 -16.50 -33.69
C LEU A 6 38.51 -15.15 -32.91
N LEU A 7 37.36 -14.54 -32.58
CA LEU A 7 37.18 -13.42 -31.63
C LEU A 7 37.65 -13.78 -30.20
N GLN A 8 38.30 -12.86 -29.46
CA GLN A 8 37.92 -12.43 -28.09
C GLN A 8 38.90 -11.41 -27.42
N SER A 9 38.28 -10.48 -26.69
CA SER A 9 38.76 -9.70 -25.52
C SER A 9 39.86 -8.64 -25.69
N ILE A 10 39.50 -7.38 -25.39
CA ILE A 10 40.43 -6.36 -24.85
C ILE A 10 39.65 -5.52 -23.81
N ILE A 11 39.90 -5.78 -22.52
CA ILE A 11 39.77 -4.76 -21.46
C ILE A 11 41.19 -4.45 -21.01
N SER A 12 41.75 -3.32 -21.47
CA SER A 12 43.07 -2.88 -21.07
C SER A 12 42.99 -2.09 -19.76
N LYS A 13 43.53 -2.67 -18.69
CA LYS A 13 44.14 -1.89 -17.60
C LYS A 13 45.23 -1.01 -18.19
N SER A 14 45.33 0.25 -17.79
CA SER A 14 46.51 1.06 -18.08
C SER A 14 46.86 1.95 -16.89
N TYR A 15 48.12 1.81 -16.53
CA TYR A 15 48.83 2.35 -15.39
C TYR A 15 49.12 3.85 -15.55
N PHE A 16 49.05 4.59 -14.44
CA PHE A 16 49.60 5.94 -14.33
C PHE A 16 51.14 5.89 -14.40
N ARG A 17 51.74 6.71 -15.29
CA ARG A 17 53.13 7.14 -15.16
C ARG A 17 53.16 8.66 -15.02
N CYS A 18 53.72 9.10 -13.90
CA CYS A 18 53.96 10.49 -13.57
C CYS A 18 55.18 11.00 -14.36
N PHE A 19 55.03 12.09 -15.10
CA PHE A 19 56.14 12.89 -15.60
C PHE A 19 55.98 14.32 -15.08
N THR A 20 56.98 14.77 -14.33
CA THR A 20 57.18 16.17 -13.94
C THR A 20 57.91 16.93 -15.05
N LEU A 21 57.37 18.06 -15.49
CA LEU A 21 58.17 19.13 -16.12
C LEU A 21 57.55 20.52 -15.87
N LYS A 22 58.45 21.47 -15.62
CA LYS A 22 58.22 22.88 -15.27
C LYS A 22 57.76 23.73 -16.47
N SER A 23 57.12 24.86 -16.12
CA SER A 23 56.98 26.14 -16.85
C SER A 23 55.80 26.33 -17.83
N SER A 24 54.90 27.21 -17.38
CA SER A 24 54.13 28.24 -18.11
C SER A 24 53.52 27.90 -19.48
N LEU A 25 52.21 27.63 -19.49
CA LEU A 25 51.28 28.19 -20.49
C LEU A 25 49.84 28.06 -19.96
N LYS A 26 49.09 29.16 -19.95
CA LYS A 26 47.68 29.22 -19.54
C LYS A 26 46.85 28.31 -20.46
N LEU A 27 46.39 27.18 -19.94
CA LEU A 27 45.40 26.33 -20.59
C LEU A 27 44.02 26.69 -20.04
N VAL A 28 43.19 27.27 -20.91
CA VAL A 28 41.77 27.51 -20.64
C VAL A 28 41.09 26.16 -20.50
N LEU A 29 40.74 25.78 -19.26
CA LEU A 29 39.91 24.61 -18.97
C LEU A 29 38.46 24.95 -19.36
N ILE A 30 38.06 24.54 -20.56
CA ILE A 30 36.64 24.36 -20.87
C ILE A 30 36.19 23.12 -20.10
N PHE A 31 35.51 23.33 -18.98
CA PHE A 31 34.84 22.28 -18.22
C PHE A 31 33.69 21.74 -19.09
N ASN A 32 33.96 20.71 -19.89
CA ASN A 32 32.89 19.84 -20.38
C ASN A 32 32.39 19.07 -19.15
N ALA A 33 31.37 19.61 -18.49
CA ALA A 33 30.55 18.83 -17.59
C ALA A 33 29.86 17.76 -18.44
N MET A 34 30.48 16.58 -18.54
CA MET A 34 29.70 15.39 -18.79
C MET A 34 28.69 15.33 -17.65
N LEU A 35 27.43 15.64 -17.95
CA LEU A 35 26.32 15.11 -17.18
C LEU A 35 26.51 13.59 -17.24
N SER A 36 27.14 13.01 -16.23
CA SER A 36 26.80 11.65 -15.85
C SER A 36 25.32 11.73 -15.52
N ILE A 37 24.49 11.27 -16.45
CA ILE A 37 23.16 10.81 -16.12
C ILE A 37 23.44 9.72 -15.09
N SER A 38 23.35 10.07 -13.80
CA SER A 38 23.19 9.06 -12.77
C SER A 38 22.03 8.23 -13.26
N GLU A 39 22.26 6.96 -13.59
CA GLU A 39 21.19 5.99 -13.65
C GLU A 39 20.41 6.22 -12.35
N VAL A 40 19.21 6.78 -12.48
CA VAL A 40 18.26 6.75 -11.37
C VAL A 40 18.04 5.27 -11.21
N CYS A 41 18.76 4.65 -10.26
CA CYS A 41 18.59 3.25 -9.93
C CYS A 41 17.08 3.11 -9.67
N ALA A 42 16.39 2.43 -10.58
CA ALA A 42 14.93 2.40 -10.54
C ALA A 42 14.54 1.83 -9.17
N GLN A 43 13.83 2.63 -8.37
CA GLN A 43 13.47 2.24 -7.01
C GLN A 43 12.70 0.92 -7.08
N ALA A 44 13.16 -0.09 -6.35
CA ALA A 44 12.46 -1.35 -6.30
C ALA A 44 11.24 -1.21 -5.38
N PRO A 45 10.16 -1.99 -5.59
CA PRO A 45 9.04 -2.04 -4.67
C PRO A 45 9.43 -2.25 -3.20
N SER A 46 10.49 -3.02 -2.92
CA SER A 46 11.04 -3.26 -1.58
C SER A 46 11.73 -2.05 -0.95
N ASP A 47 12.13 -1.05 -1.74
CA ASP A 47 12.80 0.15 -1.24
C ASP A 47 11.81 1.19 -0.69
N ILE A 48 10.50 0.95 -0.88
CA ILE A 48 9.43 1.84 -0.43
C ILE A 48 9.01 1.45 1.00
N PRO A 49 9.22 2.29 2.03
CA PRO A 49 9.01 1.90 3.43
C PRO A 49 7.62 1.36 3.76
N LYS A 50 6.56 1.93 3.16
CA LYS A 50 5.16 1.52 3.43
C LYS A 50 4.82 0.10 2.92
N PHE A 51 5.64 -0.50 2.06
CA PHE A 51 5.43 -1.87 1.56
C PHE A 51 6.40 -2.89 2.17
N GLN A 52 7.48 -2.44 2.83
CA GLN A 52 8.54 -3.31 3.32
C GLN A 52 8.02 -4.41 4.24
N ALA A 53 7.13 -4.08 5.18
CA ALA A 53 6.60 -5.05 6.14
C ALA A 53 5.80 -6.18 5.48
N PHE A 54 5.09 -5.91 4.38
CA PHE A 54 4.37 -6.95 3.66
C PHE A 54 5.30 -7.73 2.72
N LEU A 55 6.17 -7.02 1.99
CA LEU A 55 7.11 -7.62 1.04
C LEU A 55 8.17 -8.50 1.71
N SER A 56 8.55 -8.21 2.95
CA SER A 56 9.53 -9.00 3.74
C SER A 56 9.10 -10.44 3.97
N HIS A 57 7.81 -10.76 3.78
CA HIS A 57 7.26 -12.10 3.93
C HIS A 57 6.78 -12.70 2.60
N CYS A 58 6.80 -11.94 1.52
CA CYS A 58 6.24 -12.39 0.24
C CYS A 58 7.28 -13.03 -0.67
N LYS A 59 6.80 -13.82 -1.61
CA LYS A 59 7.42 -14.06 -2.92
C LYS A 59 6.53 -13.51 -4.03
N LEU A 60 7.09 -13.30 -5.22
CA LEU A 60 6.34 -12.84 -6.39
C LEU A 60 6.07 -14.01 -7.34
N GLN A 61 4.81 -14.16 -7.76
CA GLN A 61 4.41 -15.15 -8.76
C GLN A 61 4.12 -14.46 -10.10
N ALA A 62 4.85 -14.83 -11.16
CA ALA A 62 4.66 -14.32 -12.52
C ALA A 62 5.45 -15.13 -13.60
N PRO A 63 4.99 -15.14 -14.87
CA PRO A 63 3.58 -15.18 -15.20
C PRO A 63 2.97 -16.50 -14.66
N GLY A 64 1.82 -16.42 -14.02
CA GLY A 64 1.13 -17.58 -13.45
C GLY A 64 1.64 -17.94 -12.06
N SER A 65 1.55 -19.22 -11.66
CA SER A 65 1.84 -19.64 -10.27
C SER A 65 3.33 -19.85 -9.96
N ASN A 66 4.21 -19.72 -10.95
CA ASN A 66 5.65 -19.90 -10.79
C ASN A 66 6.27 -18.74 -10.00
N THR A 67 7.27 -19.03 -9.18
CA THR A 67 8.03 -18.01 -8.46
C THR A 67 8.90 -17.23 -9.45
N ALA A 68 8.57 -15.95 -9.68
CA ALA A 68 9.36 -15.03 -10.49
C ALA A 68 10.48 -14.36 -9.69
N ALA A 69 10.19 -14.05 -8.43
CA ALA A 69 11.16 -13.57 -7.45
C ALA A 69 10.90 -14.26 -6.11
N THR A 70 11.94 -14.86 -5.54
CA THR A 70 11.89 -15.39 -4.17
C THR A 70 11.77 -14.24 -3.18
N ASN A 71 11.44 -14.55 -1.93
CA ASN A 71 11.47 -13.57 -0.85
C ASN A 71 12.83 -12.85 -0.74
N SER A 72 13.93 -13.58 -0.81
CA SER A 72 15.28 -12.99 -0.81
C SER A 72 15.51 -12.05 -2.00
N ALA A 73 15.09 -12.44 -3.20
CA ALA A 73 15.24 -11.61 -4.39
C ALA A 73 14.39 -10.32 -4.30
N LEU A 74 13.13 -10.42 -3.86
CA LEU A 74 12.27 -9.27 -3.61
C LEU A 74 12.94 -8.28 -2.67
N ASN A 75 13.42 -8.75 -1.52
CA ASN A 75 14.07 -7.91 -0.52
C ASN A 75 15.50 -7.47 -0.89
N SER A 76 16.02 -7.92 -2.03
CA SER A 76 17.30 -7.48 -2.61
C SER A 76 17.10 -6.50 -3.79
N GLY A 77 15.92 -5.87 -3.89
CA GLY A 77 15.64 -4.85 -4.90
C GLY A 77 15.11 -5.38 -6.22
N TYR A 78 14.39 -6.50 -6.22
CA TYR A 78 13.80 -7.03 -7.46
C TYR A 78 12.78 -6.05 -8.07
N THR A 79 12.91 -5.81 -9.37
CA THR A 79 11.99 -5.02 -10.18
C THR A 79 11.91 -5.61 -11.58
N HIS A 80 10.79 -5.40 -12.27
CA HIS A 80 10.56 -5.78 -13.65
C HIS A 80 9.93 -4.63 -14.43
N GLY A 81 10.58 -4.23 -15.53
CA GLY A 81 10.28 -3.00 -16.27
C GLY A 81 8.88 -2.87 -16.89
N THR A 82 8.06 -3.93 -16.87
CA THR A 82 6.70 -3.89 -17.44
C THR A 82 5.59 -4.45 -16.56
N TRP A 83 5.91 -5.20 -15.51
CA TRP A 83 4.87 -5.90 -14.75
C TRP A 83 4.98 -5.83 -13.24
N PHE A 84 6.13 -5.45 -12.69
CA PHE A 84 6.30 -5.25 -11.26
C PHE A 84 7.39 -4.21 -10.99
N HIS A 85 7.01 -2.94 -10.86
CA HIS A 85 7.97 -1.85 -10.61
C HIS A 85 7.30 -0.68 -9.89
N VAL A 86 8.11 0.26 -9.40
CA VAL A 86 7.61 1.49 -8.79
C VAL A 86 7.12 2.47 -9.87
N VAL A 87 5.94 3.03 -9.66
CA VAL A 87 5.34 4.11 -10.44
C VAL A 87 4.98 5.28 -9.53
N ASP A 88 4.84 6.48 -10.09
CA ASP A 88 4.47 7.70 -9.37
C ASP A 88 5.33 7.96 -8.12
N THR A 89 6.61 7.57 -8.16
CA THR A 89 7.61 7.63 -7.08
C THR A 89 7.39 6.71 -5.89
N ASP A 90 6.16 6.28 -5.60
CA ASP A 90 5.88 5.60 -4.33
C ASP A 90 4.81 4.49 -4.40
N LYS A 91 4.43 4.02 -5.58
CA LYS A 91 3.37 3.02 -5.76
C LYS A 91 3.89 1.80 -6.47
N ILE A 92 3.30 0.63 -6.21
CA ILE A 92 3.69 -0.60 -6.89
C ILE A 92 2.71 -0.84 -8.05
N LEU A 93 3.23 -0.90 -9.27
CA LEU A 93 2.49 -1.37 -10.43
C LEU A 93 2.54 -2.89 -10.47
N PHE A 94 1.36 -3.50 -10.65
CA PHE A 94 1.18 -4.89 -11.06
C PHE A 94 0.52 -4.90 -12.43
N ASN A 95 1.13 -5.55 -13.40
CA ASN A 95 0.54 -5.72 -14.72
C ASN A 95 0.68 -7.16 -15.21
N GLN A 96 -0.32 -7.67 -15.92
CA GLN A 96 -0.23 -8.99 -16.53
C GLN A 96 -1.14 -9.10 -17.76
N THR A 97 -0.76 -9.98 -18.69
CA THR A 97 -1.52 -10.35 -19.88
C THR A 97 -1.64 -11.86 -20.02
N GLY A 98 -2.78 -12.35 -20.50
CA GLY A 98 -3.04 -13.75 -20.84
C GLY A 98 -4.24 -14.33 -20.09
N ASP A 99 -4.48 -15.62 -20.29
CA ASP A 99 -5.53 -16.37 -19.59
C ASP A 99 -4.97 -17.03 -18.32
N SER A 100 -5.66 -16.87 -17.20
CA SER A 100 -5.27 -17.42 -15.90
C SER A 100 -3.85 -17.01 -15.46
N GLN A 101 -3.35 -15.88 -16.00
CA GLN A 101 -2.05 -15.33 -15.68
C GLN A 101 -2.14 -14.36 -14.51
N ARG A 102 -1.04 -14.25 -13.77
CA ARG A 102 -0.92 -13.32 -12.64
C ARG A 102 0.43 -12.63 -12.60
N THR A 103 0.43 -11.45 -12.00
CA THR A 103 1.58 -10.88 -11.32
C THR A 103 1.11 -10.57 -9.91
N GLU A 104 1.47 -11.44 -8.97
CA GLU A 104 0.81 -11.44 -7.66
C GLU A 104 1.82 -11.81 -6.56
N LEU A 105 1.84 -11.00 -5.51
CA LEU A 105 2.55 -11.34 -4.28
C LEU A 105 1.81 -12.47 -3.58
N ARG A 106 2.58 -13.43 -3.08
CA ARG A 106 2.11 -14.49 -2.20
C ARG A 106 2.87 -14.37 -0.88
N ASP A 107 2.15 -14.15 0.21
CA ASP A 107 2.71 -14.17 1.56
C ASP A 107 3.15 -15.59 1.91
N GLU A 108 4.40 -15.76 2.34
CA GLU A 108 4.96 -17.05 2.72
C GLU A 108 4.64 -17.48 4.15
N ILE A 109 4.04 -16.59 4.94
CA ILE A 109 3.52 -16.92 6.27
C ILE A 109 2.09 -17.48 6.14
N ASN A 110 1.97 -18.78 6.43
CA ASN A 110 0.69 -19.44 6.57
C ASN A 110 0.10 -19.26 7.97
N TRP A 111 -1.22 -19.19 8.06
CA TRP A 111 -1.96 -19.05 9.31
C TRP A 111 -3.33 -19.71 9.23
N ASN A 112 -3.94 -19.99 10.39
CA ASN A 112 -5.31 -20.48 10.45
C ASN A 112 -6.26 -19.35 10.86
N ILE A 113 -7.46 -19.33 10.28
CA ILE A 113 -8.52 -18.34 10.57
C ILE A 113 -8.73 -18.18 12.08
N ASN A 114 -8.74 -19.31 12.81
CA ASN A 114 -9.10 -19.35 14.22
C ASN A 114 -7.91 -19.13 15.19
N SER A 115 -6.68 -18.94 14.69
CA SER A 115 -5.50 -18.92 15.58
C SER A 115 -5.21 -17.56 16.18
N ALA A 116 -5.51 -16.47 15.46
CA ALA A 116 -5.35 -15.11 15.92
C ALA A 116 -6.06 -14.17 14.95
N ASP A 117 -6.53 -13.05 15.48
CA ASP A 117 -7.06 -11.95 14.69
C ASP A 117 -5.96 -11.38 13.78
N ARG A 118 -6.36 -10.93 12.59
CA ARG A 118 -5.46 -10.39 11.57
C ARG A 118 -6.20 -9.55 10.56
N SER A 119 -5.48 -8.67 9.87
CA SER A 119 -6.04 -7.86 8.79
C SER A 119 -5.09 -7.73 7.62
N LEU A 120 -5.65 -7.41 6.45
CA LEU A 120 -4.95 -6.93 5.27
C LEU A 120 -5.65 -5.63 4.84
N HIS A 121 -4.87 -4.57 4.70
CA HIS A 121 -5.32 -3.30 4.13
C HIS A 121 -4.65 -3.08 2.78
N ALA A 122 -5.41 -2.56 1.82
CA ALA A 122 -4.84 -2.05 0.58
C ALA A 122 -5.59 -0.81 0.06
N THR A 123 -4.81 0.14 -0.48
CA THR A 123 -5.29 1.26 -1.29
C THR A 123 -4.89 1.00 -2.74
N ILE A 124 -5.87 0.80 -3.62
CA ILE A 124 -5.69 0.21 -4.95
C ILE A 124 -6.37 1.08 -6.01
N ASP A 125 -5.73 1.25 -7.16
CA ASP A 125 -6.33 1.77 -8.39
C ASP A 125 -6.23 0.71 -9.50
N ILE A 126 -7.36 0.32 -10.10
CA ILE A 126 -7.38 -0.57 -11.28
C ILE A 126 -7.29 0.31 -12.53
N VAL A 127 -6.06 0.70 -12.85
CA VAL A 127 -5.72 1.65 -13.92
C VAL A 127 -6.25 1.22 -15.28
N SER A 128 -6.15 -0.07 -15.61
CA SER A 128 -6.69 -0.58 -16.87
C SER A 128 -7.11 -2.04 -16.78
N GLN A 129 -8.11 -2.38 -17.57
CA GLN A 129 -8.59 -3.73 -17.76
C GLN A 129 -9.10 -3.87 -19.20
N THR A 130 -8.54 -4.80 -19.96
CA THR A 130 -8.85 -4.99 -21.38
C THR A 130 -8.95 -6.48 -21.72
N PRO A 131 -10.05 -6.94 -22.33
CA PRO A 131 -11.38 -6.32 -22.34
C PRO A 131 -11.86 -5.92 -20.95
N ASP A 132 -12.62 -4.84 -20.87
CA ASP A 132 -13.15 -4.29 -19.61
C ASP A 132 -14.17 -5.23 -18.95
N ASN A 133 -14.73 -6.19 -19.69
CA ASN A 133 -15.75 -7.12 -19.21
C ASN A 133 -15.20 -8.39 -18.52
N TYR A 134 -13.89 -8.57 -18.48
CA TYR A 134 -13.25 -9.73 -17.86
C TYR A 134 -13.06 -9.58 -16.36
N GLN A 135 -12.63 -10.65 -15.70
CA GLN A 135 -12.40 -10.66 -14.26
C GLN A 135 -10.92 -10.40 -13.96
N VAL A 136 -10.66 -9.40 -13.12
CA VAL A 136 -9.36 -9.21 -12.47
C VAL A 136 -9.52 -9.33 -10.96
N THR A 137 -8.79 -10.28 -10.37
CA THR A 137 -8.68 -10.43 -8.92
C THR A 137 -7.48 -9.62 -8.42
N ILE A 138 -7.69 -8.85 -7.35
CA ILE A 138 -6.67 -7.93 -6.80
C ILE A 138 -6.18 -8.32 -5.40
N LEU A 139 -7.02 -8.99 -4.61
CA LEU A 139 -6.68 -9.49 -3.27
C LEU A 139 -7.28 -10.88 -3.05
N GLN A 140 -6.58 -11.75 -2.31
CA GLN A 140 -7.08 -13.08 -1.97
C GLN A 140 -6.70 -13.53 -0.55
N ILE A 141 -7.53 -14.42 -0.01
CA ILE A 141 -7.13 -15.40 1.01
C ILE A 141 -7.14 -16.75 0.33
N HIS A 142 -6.00 -17.44 0.29
CA HIS A 142 -5.88 -18.76 -0.33
C HIS A 142 -5.38 -19.79 0.67
N ASP A 143 -5.92 -21.01 0.64
CA ASP A 143 -5.36 -22.10 1.43
C ASP A 143 -4.04 -22.59 0.84
N ASP A 144 -3.18 -23.15 1.68
CA ASP A 144 -1.97 -23.84 1.27
C ASP A 144 -2.17 -25.34 1.41
N ALA A 145 -2.59 -25.98 0.32
CA ALA A 145 -2.74 -27.42 0.25
C ALA A 145 -1.41 -28.19 0.37
N ASN A 146 -0.25 -27.50 0.35
CA ASN A 146 1.04 -28.12 0.69
C ASN A 146 1.33 -28.06 2.19
N ALA A 147 0.68 -27.16 2.94
CA ALA A 147 0.83 -27.02 4.38
C ALA A 147 -0.32 -27.69 5.17
N GLY A 148 -1.44 -28.02 4.53
CA GLY A 148 -2.55 -28.74 5.13
C GLY A 148 -3.43 -29.46 4.10
N SER A 149 -4.47 -30.14 4.57
CA SER A 149 -5.39 -30.92 3.72
C SER A 149 -6.50 -30.09 3.08
N GLY A 150 -6.21 -28.82 2.75
CA GLY A 150 -7.18 -27.90 2.16
C GLY A 150 -7.51 -28.21 0.70
N PRO A 151 -8.58 -27.62 0.16
CA PRO A 151 -9.07 -27.90 -1.19
C PRO A 151 -8.23 -27.27 -2.31
N ASN A 152 -7.16 -26.54 -1.98
CA ASN A 152 -6.36 -25.75 -2.93
C ASN A 152 -7.21 -24.73 -3.70
N LYS A 153 -8.01 -23.93 -2.97
CA LYS A 153 -8.92 -22.91 -3.48
C LYS A 153 -8.88 -21.65 -2.60
N PRO A 154 -9.10 -20.46 -3.18
CA PRO A 154 -9.23 -19.25 -2.38
C PRO A 154 -10.48 -19.32 -1.50
N LEU A 155 -10.33 -19.01 -0.21
CA LEU A 155 -11.45 -18.69 0.68
C LEU A 155 -12.11 -17.38 0.22
N LEU A 156 -11.31 -16.36 -0.12
CA LEU A 156 -11.78 -15.04 -0.51
C LEU A 156 -11.05 -14.57 -1.77
N ARG A 157 -11.78 -13.89 -2.66
CA ARG A 157 -11.20 -13.00 -3.68
C ARG A 157 -11.94 -11.67 -3.69
N ILE A 158 -11.17 -10.58 -3.78
CA ILE A 158 -11.67 -9.25 -4.15
C ILE A 158 -11.35 -9.04 -5.63
N TYR A 159 -12.35 -8.67 -6.43
CA TYR A 159 -12.20 -8.60 -7.88
C TYR A 159 -13.12 -7.57 -8.53
N LYS A 160 -12.77 -7.15 -9.75
CA LYS A 160 -13.63 -6.38 -10.67
C LYS A 160 -14.04 -7.27 -11.83
N HIS A 161 -15.29 -7.17 -12.28
CA HIS A 161 -15.82 -7.93 -13.41
C HIS A 161 -17.05 -7.23 -14.02
N ASN A 162 -16.90 -6.59 -15.19
CA ASN A 162 -17.99 -5.77 -15.74
C ASN A 162 -19.14 -6.57 -16.38
N ASN A 163 -19.04 -7.90 -16.50
CA ASN A 163 -20.18 -8.75 -16.85
C ASN A 163 -21.14 -9.03 -15.66
N LYS A 164 -20.82 -8.55 -14.44
CA LYS A 164 -21.76 -8.56 -13.31
C LYS A 164 -22.59 -7.28 -13.29
N THR A 165 -23.78 -7.36 -12.70
CA THR A 165 -24.68 -6.23 -12.48
C THR A 165 -24.76 -5.93 -10.98
N PRO A 166 -24.46 -4.70 -10.55
CA PRO A 166 -24.09 -3.54 -11.37
C PRO A 166 -22.71 -3.65 -12.04
N ASN A 167 -22.53 -3.01 -13.19
CA ASN A 167 -21.26 -2.95 -13.90
C ASN A 167 -20.31 -1.97 -13.21
N ASN A 168 -18.99 -2.05 -13.50
CA ASN A 168 -17.98 -1.17 -12.92
C ASN A 168 -17.99 -1.16 -11.38
N HIS A 169 -18.21 -2.32 -10.77
CA HIS A 169 -18.22 -2.50 -9.33
C HIS A 169 -17.09 -3.43 -8.88
N ILE A 170 -16.66 -3.22 -7.64
CA ILE A 170 -15.76 -4.12 -6.91
C ILE A 170 -16.61 -5.14 -6.16
N TRP A 171 -16.20 -6.40 -6.22
CA TRP A 171 -16.91 -7.53 -5.66
C TRP A 171 -16.02 -8.32 -4.72
N ALA A 172 -16.63 -8.89 -3.68
CA ALA A 172 -16.06 -9.99 -2.93
C ALA A 172 -16.73 -11.29 -3.38
N VAL A 173 -15.94 -12.37 -3.50
CA VAL A 173 -16.46 -13.73 -3.54
C VAL A 173 -15.78 -14.55 -2.46
N TYR A 174 -16.57 -15.26 -1.65
CA TYR A 174 -16.03 -16.15 -0.65
C TYR A 174 -16.67 -17.54 -0.67
N LYS A 175 -15.91 -18.55 -0.23
CA LYS A 175 -16.38 -19.93 -0.09
C LYS A 175 -17.30 -20.05 1.10
N THR A 176 -18.51 -20.60 0.94
CA THR A 176 -19.48 -20.76 2.04
C THR A 176 -19.47 -22.14 2.69
N ASP A 177 -18.55 -23.01 2.28
CA ASP A 177 -18.42 -24.37 2.77
C ASP A 177 -16.95 -24.79 2.79
N ILE A 178 -16.63 -25.77 3.63
CA ILE A 178 -15.27 -26.26 3.84
C ILE A 178 -14.68 -26.98 2.61
N SER A 179 -15.51 -27.53 1.70
CA SER A 179 -15.02 -28.18 0.47
C SER A 179 -14.65 -27.17 -0.63
N GLY A 180 -14.96 -25.88 -0.41
CA GLY A 180 -14.67 -24.79 -1.34
C GLY A 180 -15.45 -24.87 -2.65
N ASN A 181 -16.62 -25.51 -2.65
CA ASN A 181 -17.42 -25.74 -3.86
C ASN A 181 -18.44 -24.64 -4.10
N ASN A 182 -19.01 -24.08 -3.04
CA ASN A 182 -20.00 -23.02 -3.09
C ASN A 182 -19.34 -21.65 -2.96
N ASN A 183 -19.94 -20.65 -3.60
CA ASN A 183 -19.48 -19.28 -3.58
C ASN A 183 -20.66 -18.37 -3.19
N MET A 184 -20.37 -17.37 -2.36
CA MET A 184 -21.25 -16.21 -2.18
C MET A 184 -20.55 -14.99 -2.78
N HIS A 185 -21.26 -14.25 -3.63
CA HIS A 185 -20.78 -13.01 -4.23
C HIS A 185 -21.47 -11.82 -3.58
N ILE A 186 -20.69 -10.83 -3.14
CA ILE A 186 -21.18 -9.61 -2.52
C ILE A 186 -20.68 -8.41 -3.33
N ASP A 187 -21.60 -7.51 -3.67
CA ASP A 187 -21.27 -6.20 -4.23
C ASP A 187 -20.69 -5.31 -3.13
N LEU A 188 -19.44 -4.88 -3.28
CA LEU A 188 -18.81 -3.95 -2.32
C LEU A 188 -19.16 -2.50 -2.65
N GLY A 189 -19.34 -2.19 -3.94
CA GLY A 189 -19.67 -0.85 -4.42
C GLY A 189 -19.03 -0.52 -5.76
N ALA A 190 -19.39 0.64 -6.31
CA ALA A 190 -18.83 1.14 -7.54
C ALA A 190 -17.32 1.37 -7.42
N ASP A 191 -16.58 1.04 -8.47
CA ASP A 191 -15.21 1.48 -8.67
C ASP A 191 -15.22 3.01 -8.87
N PRO A 192 -14.54 3.80 -8.00
CA PRO A 192 -14.55 5.25 -8.08
C PRO A 192 -13.76 5.82 -9.28
N GLY A 193 -13.04 4.99 -10.04
CA GLY A 193 -12.21 5.44 -11.17
C GLY A 193 -10.86 6.01 -10.73
N GLY A 194 -10.36 5.55 -9.59
CA GLY A 194 -9.07 5.92 -8.98
C GLY A 194 -8.83 5.09 -7.73
N TYR A 195 -7.99 5.57 -6.82
CA TYR A 195 -7.67 4.85 -5.59
C TYR A 195 -8.91 4.63 -4.70
N PHE A 196 -9.11 3.37 -4.31
CA PHE A 196 -10.08 2.95 -3.30
C PHE A 196 -9.43 2.07 -2.24
N ASN A 197 -10.06 2.00 -1.07
CA ASN A 197 -9.60 1.28 0.10
C ASN A 197 -10.40 0.00 0.30
N VAL A 198 -9.68 -1.08 0.59
CA VAL A 198 -10.25 -2.36 1.01
C VAL A 198 -9.56 -2.80 2.28
N ASP A 199 -10.33 -3.01 3.35
CA ASP A 199 -9.88 -3.64 4.58
C ASP A 199 -10.51 -5.03 4.68
N ILE A 200 -9.69 -6.06 4.85
CA ILE A 200 -10.12 -7.43 5.13
C ILE A 200 -9.66 -7.78 6.53
N ARG A 201 -10.59 -8.06 7.44
CA ARG A 201 -10.30 -8.38 8.84
C ARG A 201 -10.82 -9.77 9.16
N LEU A 202 -9.98 -10.55 9.84
CA LEU A 202 -10.35 -11.82 10.45
C LEU A 202 -10.33 -11.61 11.95
N VAL A 203 -11.51 -11.63 12.58
CA VAL A 203 -11.70 -11.31 13.99
C VAL A 203 -12.58 -12.38 14.62
N SER A 204 -12.02 -13.15 15.55
CA SER A 204 -12.74 -14.21 16.27
C SER A 204 -13.50 -15.17 15.33
N GLY A 205 -12.84 -15.63 14.27
CA GLY A 205 -13.41 -16.54 13.27
C GLY A 205 -14.33 -15.89 12.22
N LYS A 206 -14.64 -14.60 12.36
CA LYS A 206 -15.40 -13.84 11.37
C LYS A 206 -14.51 -13.17 10.35
N MET A 207 -14.96 -13.12 9.11
CA MET A 207 -14.40 -12.28 8.06
C MET A 207 -15.27 -11.04 7.89
N ILE A 208 -14.64 -9.88 8.06
CA ILE A 208 -15.24 -8.57 7.93
C ILE A 208 -14.52 -7.85 6.79
N ILE A 209 -15.28 -7.27 5.86
CA ILE A 209 -14.73 -6.52 4.72
C ILE A 209 -15.33 -5.13 4.72
N ASP A 210 -14.46 -4.13 4.83
CA ASP A 210 -14.82 -2.73 4.68
C ASP A 210 -14.34 -2.24 3.30
N PHE A 211 -15.24 -1.59 2.56
CA PHE A 211 -14.93 -0.93 1.29
C PHE A 211 -15.18 0.56 1.44
N GLU A 212 -14.15 1.38 1.18
CA GLU A 212 -14.19 2.82 1.42
C GLU A 212 -14.65 3.18 2.85
N GLY A 213 -14.19 2.38 3.83
CA GLY A 213 -14.50 2.56 5.25
C GLY A 213 -15.93 2.16 5.66
N VAL A 214 -16.71 1.54 4.77
CA VAL A 214 -18.06 1.04 5.05
C VAL A 214 -18.03 -0.49 5.11
N GLU A 215 -18.50 -1.07 6.22
CA GLU A 215 -18.65 -2.52 6.35
C GLU A 215 -19.64 -3.06 5.31
N LYS A 216 -19.18 -3.99 4.47
CA LYS A 216 -19.96 -4.64 3.40
C LYS A 216 -20.20 -6.12 3.67
N VAL A 217 -19.29 -6.76 4.38
CA VAL A 217 -19.34 -8.19 4.71
C VAL A 217 -19.00 -8.36 6.17
N ASN A 218 -19.74 -9.20 6.88
CA ASN A 218 -19.45 -9.62 8.25
C ASN A 218 -20.05 -11.02 8.46
N VAL A 219 -19.23 -12.04 8.21
CA VAL A 219 -19.69 -13.44 8.12
C VAL A 219 -18.78 -14.36 8.91
N ASP A 220 -19.34 -15.39 9.52
CA ASP A 220 -18.54 -16.45 10.12
C ASP A 220 -17.84 -17.24 9.02
N VAL A 221 -16.52 -17.40 9.14
CA VAL A 221 -15.68 -18.24 8.26
C VAL A 221 -14.85 -19.22 9.09
N SER A 222 -15.22 -19.44 10.35
CA SER A 222 -14.47 -20.28 11.30
C SER A 222 -14.39 -21.74 10.87
N TYR A 223 -15.32 -22.17 9.99
CA TYR A 223 -15.29 -23.48 9.34
C TYR A 223 -14.11 -23.68 8.38
N TRP A 224 -13.45 -22.60 7.93
CA TRP A 224 -12.29 -22.69 7.06
C TRP A 224 -11.02 -22.94 7.87
N THR A 225 -10.80 -24.20 8.23
CA THR A 225 -9.75 -24.62 9.17
C THR A 225 -8.41 -24.95 8.51
N PHE A 226 -8.16 -24.47 7.29
CA PHE A 226 -6.94 -24.78 6.54
C PHE A 226 -5.88 -23.68 6.70
N PRO A 227 -4.59 -24.05 6.73
CA PRO A 227 -3.51 -23.08 6.63
C PRO A 227 -3.73 -22.21 5.39
N SER A 228 -3.73 -20.90 5.57
CA SER A 228 -4.08 -19.93 4.56
C SER A 228 -3.09 -18.77 4.55
N TYR A 229 -3.04 -18.04 3.45
CA TYR A 229 -2.12 -16.92 3.25
C TYR A 229 -2.77 -15.82 2.40
N TRP A 230 -2.18 -14.63 2.47
CA TRP A 230 -2.60 -13.47 1.70
C TRP A 230 -2.02 -13.50 0.29
N LYS A 231 -2.77 -12.96 -0.66
CA LYS A 231 -2.26 -12.60 -1.99
C LYS A 231 -2.72 -11.22 -2.41
N ALA A 232 -1.86 -10.48 -3.10
CA ALA A 232 -2.14 -9.13 -3.60
C ALA A 232 -1.43 -8.87 -4.92
N GLY A 233 -2.12 -8.26 -5.89
CA GLY A 233 -1.56 -7.90 -7.19
C GLY A 233 -2.62 -7.93 -8.28
N VAL A 234 -2.31 -8.55 -9.42
CA VAL A 234 -3.24 -8.79 -10.54
C VAL A 234 -3.29 -10.27 -10.86
N TYR A 235 -4.48 -10.88 -10.81
CA TYR A 235 -4.74 -12.24 -11.29
C TYR A 235 -5.97 -12.27 -12.21
N LEU A 236 -5.71 -12.50 -13.49
CA LEU A 236 -6.72 -12.58 -14.55
C LEU A 236 -7.45 -13.93 -14.48
N GLN A 237 -8.79 -13.93 -14.47
CA GLN A 237 -9.57 -15.19 -14.61
C GLN A 237 -10.03 -15.47 -16.04
N ASP A 238 -9.85 -14.49 -16.93
CA ASP A 238 -10.22 -14.59 -18.34
C ASP A 238 -9.02 -14.10 -19.18
N PRO A 239 -8.97 -14.41 -20.48
CA PRO A 239 -7.89 -13.98 -21.36
C PRO A 239 -7.88 -12.45 -21.53
N GLY A 240 -7.00 -11.72 -20.86
CA GLY A 240 -7.00 -10.26 -20.97
C GLY A 240 -5.69 -9.62 -20.56
N THR A 241 -5.73 -8.32 -20.32
CA THR A 241 -4.66 -7.53 -19.72
C THR A 241 -5.27 -6.68 -18.61
N ALA A 242 -4.59 -6.60 -17.46
CA ALA A 242 -4.96 -5.64 -16.44
C ALA A 242 -3.72 -5.05 -15.78
N THR A 243 -3.83 -3.78 -15.41
CA THR A 243 -2.85 -3.04 -14.62
C THR A 243 -3.52 -2.49 -13.38
N ALA A 244 -2.90 -2.71 -12.21
CA ALA A 244 -3.33 -2.09 -10.96
C ALA A 244 -2.13 -1.44 -10.27
N HIS A 245 -2.36 -0.28 -9.66
CA HIS A 245 -1.39 0.40 -8.81
C HIS A 245 -1.81 0.24 -7.34
N PHE A 246 -0.85 -0.11 -6.49
CA PHE A 246 -1.05 -0.19 -5.05
C PHE A 246 -0.33 1.00 -4.40
N ASP A 247 -1.07 1.82 -3.66
CA ASP A 247 -0.54 2.93 -2.86
C ASP A 247 -0.25 2.53 -1.42
N GLN A 248 -1.08 1.67 -0.84
CA GLN A 248 -0.84 1.06 0.48
C GLN A 248 -1.10 -0.44 0.40
N LEU A 249 -0.29 -1.22 1.12
CA LEU A 249 -0.47 -2.67 1.25
C LEU A 249 0.28 -3.15 2.49
N PHE A 250 -0.46 -3.51 3.54
CA PHE A 250 0.11 -3.98 4.80
C PHE A 250 -0.86 -4.88 5.54
N THR A 251 -0.33 -5.70 6.45
CA THR A 251 -1.12 -6.54 7.36
C THR A 251 -1.15 -5.95 8.77
N GLY A 252 -2.15 -6.35 9.55
CA GLY A 252 -2.31 -5.96 10.95
C GLY A 252 -2.90 -7.09 11.81
N ASP A 253 -3.29 -6.77 13.03
CA ASP A 253 -3.78 -7.69 14.06
C ASP A 253 -5.32 -7.85 14.09
N GLY A 254 -6.01 -7.45 13.01
CA GLY A 254 -7.48 -7.53 12.93
C GLY A 254 -8.18 -6.29 13.45
N THR A 255 -7.44 -5.33 14.02
CA THR A 255 -7.96 -3.99 14.26
C THR A 255 -8.05 -3.21 12.94
N THR A 256 -9.06 -2.34 12.82
CA THR A 256 -9.16 -1.40 11.70
C THR A 256 -8.07 -0.34 11.85
N LEU A 257 -7.08 -0.30 10.94
CA LEU A 257 -6.30 0.93 10.76
C LEU A 257 -7.22 2.07 10.27
N SER A 258 -8.28 1.68 9.54
CA SER A 258 -9.46 2.46 9.21
C SER A 258 -10.49 2.50 10.35
N LYS A 259 -10.07 2.82 11.58
CA LYS A 259 -10.85 3.91 12.18
C LYS A 259 -10.59 5.05 11.21
N LYS A 260 -11.55 5.35 10.31
CA LYS A 260 -11.79 6.74 9.94
C LYS A 260 -11.72 7.44 11.27
N LYS A 261 -10.58 8.06 11.56
CA LYS A 261 -10.15 8.48 12.89
C LYS A 261 -11.39 9.06 13.52
N LEU A 262 -12.02 8.32 14.42
CA LEU A 262 -13.43 8.58 14.76
C LEU A 262 -13.43 10.04 15.14
N GLU A 263 -14.12 10.89 14.38
CA GLU A 263 -14.05 12.31 14.69
C GLU A 263 -14.67 12.45 16.08
N ILE A 264 -14.09 13.32 16.89
CA ILE A 264 -14.67 13.62 18.19
C ILE A 264 -16.04 14.25 17.90
N GLU A 265 -17.11 13.55 18.27
CA GLU A 265 -18.47 13.97 17.97
C GLU A 265 -18.80 15.28 18.71
N ASN A 266 -19.48 16.20 18.01
CA ASN A 266 -19.95 17.47 18.56
C ASN A 266 -18.84 18.41 19.05
N ILE A 267 -17.60 18.28 18.53
CA ILE A 267 -16.56 19.25 18.82
C ILE A 267 -16.83 20.57 18.11
N LYS A 268 -16.79 21.67 18.86
CA LYS A 268 -16.89 23.04 18.33
C LYS A 268 -15.70 23.85 18.82
N ILE A 269 -15.07 24.57 17.91
CA ILE A 269 -13.93 25.41 18.22
C ILE A 269 -14.26 26.84 17.80
N TYR A 270 -14.29 27.76 18.77
CA TYR A 270 -14.72 29.13 18.53
C TYR A 270 -14.11 30.15 19.50
N PRO A 271 -13.96 31.40 19.08
CA PRO A 271 -14.11 31.85 17.70
C PRO A 271 -12.98 31.30 16.80
N ASN A 272 -13.22 31.22 15.50
CA ASN A 272 -12.18 30.92 14.51
C ASN A 272 -12.56 31.62 13.19
N PRO A 273 -11.86 32.68 12.76
CA PRO A 273 -10.63 33.24 13.33
C PRO A 273 -10.78 33.81 14.76
N PHE A 274 -9.68 33.89 15.52
CA PHE A 274 -9.65 34.40 16.90
C PHE A 274 -8.58 35.47 17.11
N LYS A 275 -8.80 36.34 18.10
CA LYS A 275 -7.87 37.41 18.51
C LYS A 275 -7.28 37.16 19.88
N ASP A 276 -8.09 36.83 20.88
CA ASP A 276 -7.60 36.66 22.25
C ASP A 276 -7.34 35.19 22.56
N ARG A 277 -8.39 34.38 22.65
CA ARG A 277 -8.26 32.93 22.87
C ARG A 277 -9.28 32.16 22.05
N VAL A 278 -9.00 30.88 21.83
CA VAL A 278 -9.96 29.93 21.29
C VAL A 278 -10.59 29.14 22.44
N ASN A 279 -11.85 28.74 22.31
CA ASN A 279 -12.51 27.78 23.20
C ASN A 279 -12.84 26.50 22.44
N ILE A 280 -12.76 25.36 23.13
CA ILE A 280 -13.07 24.03 22.61
C ILE A 280 -14.24 23.46 23.41
N ASP A 281 -15.41 23.42 22.79
CA ASP A 281 -16.60 22.77 23.34
C ASP A 281 -16.68 21.34 22.82
N THR A 282 -16.59 20.36 23.73
CA THR A 282 -16.63 18.93 23.42
C THR A 282 -17.25 18.17 24.59
N LYS A 283 -17.96 17.08 24.28
CA LYS A 283 -18.46 16.13 25.29
C LYS A 283 -17.48 14.99 25.58
N SER A 284 -16.46 14.83 24.74
CA SER A 284 -15.44 13.78 24.92
C SER A 284 -14.30 14.28 25.78
N GLN A 285 -13.80 13.40 26.66
CA GLN A 285 -12.57 13.63 27.41
C GLN A 285 -11.37 13.61 26.45
N ILE A 286 -10.55 14.66 26.48
CA ILE A 286 -9.38 14.81 25.62
C ILE A 286 -8.15 14.32 26.38
N GLN A 287 -7.35 13.46 25.75
CA GLN A 287 -6.10 12.93 26.32
C GLN A 287 -4.86 13.55 25.68
N ASP A 288 -4.91 13.96 24.39
CA ASP A 288 -3.79 14.60 23.71
C ASP A 288 -4.22 15.80 22.89
N ILE A 289 -3.46 16.88 22.99
CA ILE A 289 -3.60 18.11 22.22
C ILE A 289 -2.23 18.39 21.59
N GLU A 290 -2.21 18.57 20.26
CA GLU A 290 -1.00 18.93 19.53
C GLU A 290 -1.30 20.09 18.58
N LEU A 291 -0.50 21.17 18.65
CA LEU A 291 -0.57 22.29 17.72
C LEU A 291 0.63 22.27 16.78
N TYR A 292 0.35 22.44 15.49
CA TYR A 292 1.34 22.44 14.42
C TYR A 292 1.35 23.77 13.69
N ASN A 293 2.53 24.20 13.25
CA ASN A 293 2.65 25.27 12.26
C ASN A 293 2.46 24.72 10.83
N LEU A 294 2.44 25.61 9.82
CA LEU A 294 2.26 25.23 8.41
C LEU A 294 3.38 24.35 7.83
N LEU A 295 4.54 24.28 8.49
CA LEU A 295 5.65 23.41 8.11
C LEU A 295 5.54 22.00 8.72
N GLY A 296 4.43 21.70 9.42
CA GLY A 296 4.21 20.43 10.09
C GLY A 296 5.01 20.24 11.39
N LYS A 297 5.68 21.29 11.88
CA LYS A 297 6.40 21.24 13.17
C LYS A 297 5.41 21.40 14.32
N VAL A 298 5.47 20.49 15.30
CA VAL A 298 4.75 20.63 16.57
C VAL A 298 5.35 21.80 17.36
N ILE A 299 4.49 22.73 17.77
CA ILE A 299 4.86 23.92 18.54
C ILE A 299 4.22 23.97 19.93
N TYR A 300 3.25 23.09 20.21
CA TYR A 300 2.64 22.95 21.52
C TYR A 300 2.07 21.54 21.71
N LYS A 301 2.14 21.03 22.95
CA LYS A 301 1.48 19.80 23.39
C LYS A 301 0.86 20.00 24.77
N SER A 302 -0.31 19.40 25.01
CA SER A 302 -0.97 19.35 26.32
C SER A 302 -1.89 18.13 26.39
N THR A 303 -2.29 17.75 27.60
CA THR A 303 -3.39 16.80 27.85
C THR A 303 -4.67 17.51 28.30
N GLU A 304 -4.57 18.79 28.70
CA GLU A 304 -5.66 19.57 29.27
C GLU A 304 -6.17 20.64 28.30
N VAL A 305 -7.49 20.66 28.07
CA VAL A 305 -8.14 21.63 27.17
C VAL A 305 -7.95 23.06 27.65
N SER A 306 -8.15 23.33 28.94
CA SER A 306 -8.01 24.67 29.51
C SER A 306 -6.62 25.26 29.33
N ASP A 307 -5.58 24.41 29.38
CA ASP A 307 -4.20 24.85 29.20
C ASP A 307 -3.95 25.29 27.77
N PHE A 308 -4.51 24.57 26.80
CA PHE A 308 -4.45 24.96 25.40
C PHE A 308 -5.23 26.25 25.13
N GLU A 309 -6.45 26.37 25.66
CA GLU A 309 -7.27 27.58 25.51
C GLU A 309 -6.54 28.82 26.04
N TYR A 310 -5.88 28.70 27.21
CA TYR A 310 -5.07 29.76 27.78
C TYR A 310 -3.82 30.05 26.93
N PHE A 311 -3.07 29.01 26.54
CA PHE A 311 -1.88 29.13 25.70
C PHE A 311 -2.18 29.77 24.34
N SER A 312 -3.36 29.49 23.76
CA SER A 312 -3.73 29.95 22.42
C SER A 312 -3.64 31.47 22.24
N GLY A 313 -3.81 32.24 23.32
CA GLY A 313 -3.66 33.70 23.25
C GLY A 313 -2.24 34.21 23.16
N SER A 314 -1.24 33.37 23.40
CA SER A 314 0.17 33.69 23.17
C SER A 314 0.61 33.46 21.72
N LEU A 315 -0.25 32.88 20.86
CA LEU A 315 0.07 32.61 19.48
C LEU A 315 0.21 33.91 18.67
N GLN A 316 1.18 33.92 17.78
CA GLN A 316 1.33 34.99 16.79
C GLN A 316 0.24 34.87 15.71
N SER A 317 -0.07 35.97 15.04
CA SER A 317 -1.02 35.96 13.92
C SER A 317 -0.54 35.00 12.83
N GLY A 318 -1.43 34.13 12.36
CA GLY A 318 -1.06 33.05 11.45
C GLY A 318 -2.07 31.91 11.39
N VAL A 319 -1.71 30.88 10.62
CA VAL A 319 -2.51 29.66 10.45
C VAL A 319 -1.81 28.51 11.17
N TYR A 320 -2.60 27.72 11.89
CA TYR A 320 -2.14 26.55 12.64
C TYR A 320 -3.05 25.36 12.38
N ILE A 321 -2.53 24.16 12.62
CA ILE A 321 -3.31 22.93 12.63
C ILE A 321 -3.36 22.41 14.06
N LEU A 322 -4.55 22.24 14.61
CA LEU A 322 -4.80 21.67 15.92
C LEU A 322 -5.25 20.22 15.75
N LYS A 323 -4.61 19.30 16.45
CA LYS A 323 -4.99 17.90 16.54
C LYS A 323 -5.40 17.60 17.99
N LEU A 324 -6.56 16.97 18.15
CA LEU A 324 -7.13 16.61 19.45
C LEU A 324 -7.44 15.11 19.46
N VAL A 325 -6.93 14.38 20.44
CA VAL A 325 -7.19 12.95 20.64
C VAL A 325 -7.97 12.77 21.93
N SER A 326 -9.07 12.03 21.88
CA SER A 326 -9.87 11.66 23.05
C SER A 326 -9.33 10.41 23.73
N GLU A 327 -9.76 10.14 24.97
CA GLU A 327 -9.52 8.86 25.67
C GLU A 327 -9.99 7.61 24.90
N GLN A 328 -10.99 7.73 24.02
CA GLN A 328 -11.48 6.62 23.19
C GLN A 328 -10.72 6.47 21.85
N ASP A 329 -9.52 7.06 21.73
CA ASP A 329 -8.69 7.15 20.53
C ASP A 329 -9.43 7.74 19.30
N ARG A 330 -10.46 8.56 19.54
CA ARG A 330 -11.08 9.43 18.53
C ARG A 330 -10.19 10.62 18.30
N THR A 331 -10.08 11.14 17.08
CA THR A 331 -9.33 12.38 16.89
C THR A 331 -9.85 13.29 15.80
N SER A 332 -9.79 14.58 16.10
CA SER A 332 -10.19 15.67 15.22
C SER A 332 -8.98 16.52 14.86
N ILE A 333 -8.88 16.91 13.60
CA ILE A 333 -7.84 17.82 13.08
C ILE A 333 -8.55 19.07 12.56
N LEU A 334 -8.25 20.23 13.13
CA LEU A 334 -8.91 21.49 12.78
C LEU A 334 -7.87 22.56 12.42
N LYS A 335 -8.21 23.39 11.44
CA LYS A 335 -7.43 24.59 11.09
C LYS A 335 -7.80 25.74 12.02
N LEU A 336 -6.82 26.40 12.62
CA LEU A 336 -6.99 27.62 13.41
C LEU A 336 -6.40 28.82 12.69
N ILE A 337 -7.05 29.97 12.81
CA ILE A 337 -6.60 31.25 12.23
C ILE A 337 -6.51 32.29 13.34
N LYS A 338 -5.29 32.64 13.74
CA LYS A 338 -5.00 33.73 14.69
C LYS A 338 -4.87 35.05 13.92
N GLN A 339 -5.59 36.08 14.36
CA GLN A 339 -5.51 37.44 13.83
C GLN A 339 -4.67 38.34 14.73
#